data_AF-A0A520DZR7-F1
#
_entry.id   AF-A0A520DZR7-F1
#
_cell.length_a   1.000
_cell.length_b   1.000
_cell.length_c   1.000
_cell.angle_alpha   90.00
_cell.angle_beta   90.00
_cell.angle_gamma   90.00
#
_symmetry.space_group_name_H-M   'P 1'
#
loop_
_entity.id
_entity.type
_entity.pdbx_description
1 polymer ?
#
loop_
_entity_poly.entity_id
_entity_poly.type
_entity_poly.pdbx_seq_one_letter_code
_entity_poly.pdbx_strand_id
1 'polypeptide(L)'
;MLTTEQKAVILRKTGFTVPDAPTAGGGDAEATATQQWGAQIESMFVTYVAARAAKSLRDAEETRQMQLLRQSAAPRSRGRFQFQRV
;
A
#
# COMPACT_ATOMS: atom_id res chain seq x y z
N MET A 1 -11.62 9.69 7.43
CA MET A 1 -10.20 9.99 7.76
C MET A 1 -9.76 9.00 8.83
N LEU A 2 -8.61 8.35 8.68
CA LEU A 2 -8.05 7.48 9.73
C LEU A 2 -7.65 8.33 10.94
N THR A 3 -7.89 7.82 12.14
CA THR A 3 -7.39 8.45 13.37
C THR A 3 -5.88 8.23 13.53
N THR A 4 -5.22 9.09 14.29
CA THR A 4 -3.78 8.98 14.60
C THR A 4 -3.42 7.62 15.20
N GLU A 5 -4.25 7.10 16.09
CA GLU A 5 -4.08 5.77 16.69
C GLU A 5 -4.17 4.65 15.64
N GLN A 6 -5.13 4.73 14.72
CA GLN A 6 -5.26 3.75 13.65
C GLN A 6 -4.04 3.77 12.72
N LYS A 7 -3.47 4.96 12.45
CA LYS A 7 -2.21 5.11 11.69
C LYS A 7 -1.04 4.48 12.42
N ALA A 8 -0.92 4.70 13.74
CA ALA A 8 0.09 4.06 14.58
C ALA A 8 0.01 2.53 14.53
N VAL A 9 -1.20 1.96 14.61
CA VAL A 9 -1.41 0.51 14.52
C VAL A 9 -0.94 -0.04 13.16
N ILE A 10 -1.25 0.64 12.06
CA ILE A 10 -0.81 0.22 10.72
C ILE A 10 0.72 0.25 10.63
N LEU A 11 1.34 1.33 11.09
CA LEU A 11 2.81 1.48 11.10
C LEU A 11 3.50 0.39 11.93
N ARG A 12 2.97 0.06 13.11
CA ARG A 12 3.49 -1.05 13.94
C ARG A 12 3.39 -2.38 13.22
N LYS A 13 2.27 -2.67 12.55
CA LYS A 13 2.07 -3.91 11.77
C LYS A 13 3.04 -4.03 10.60
N THR A 14 3.49 -2.92 10.04
CA THR A 14 4.44 -2.89 8.92
C THR A 14 5.90 -2.83 9.37
N GLY A 15 6.14 -2.90 10.69
CA GLY A 15 7.48 -2.97 11.28
C GLY A 15 8.11 -1.61 11.58
N PHE A 16 7.38 -0.50 11.44
CA PHE A 16 7.89 0.81 11.86
C PHE A 16 7.85 0.92 13.40
N THR A 17 8.93 1.43 13.98
CA THR A 17 8.99 1.78 15.40
C THR A 17 8.17 3.05 15.65
N VAL A 18 6.97 2.91 16.21
CA VAL A 18 6.07 4.02 16.51
C VAL A 18 6.20 4.41 17.98
N PRO A 19 6.41 5.69 18.32
CA PRO A 19 6.45 6.15 19.71
C PRO A 19 5.14 5.83 20.44
N ASP A 20 5.23 5.55 21.73
CA ASP A 20 4.03 5.38 22.55
C ASP A 20 3.27 6.68 22.69
N ALA A 21 1.94 6.56 22.78
CA ALA A 21 1.06 7.70 22.97
C ALA A 21 1.37 8.35 24.33
N PRO A 22 1.35 9.69 24.43
CA PRO A 22 1.50 10.36 25.71
C PRO A 22 0.37 9.92 26.65
N THR A 23 0.73 9.53 27.87
CA THR A 23 -0.24 9.19 28.92
C THR A 23 -0.95 10.43 29.42
N ALA A 24 -2.28 10.36 29.50
CA ALA A 24 -3.10 11.49 29.94
C ALA A 24 -2.78 11.90 31.37
N GLY A 25 -2.11 13.03 31.53
CA GLY A 25 -1.73 13.67 32.77
C GLY A 25 -2.09 15.13 32.65
N GLY A 26 -3.36 15.43 32.95
CA GLY A 26 -4.06 16.64 32.51
C GLY A 26 -3.24 17.94 32.58
N GLY A 27 -3.30 18.72 31.49
CA GLY A 27 -2.74 20.08 31.42
C GLY A 27 -2.35 20.49 29.99
N ASP A 28 -1.96 21.75 29.81
CA ASP A 28 -1.59 22.30 28.49
C ASP A 28 -0.34 21.64 27.88
N ALA A 29 0.57 21.14 28.74
CA ALA A 29 1.74 20.39 28.31
C ALA A 29 1.37 19.05 27.65
N GLU A 30 0.31 18.39 28.12
CA GLU A 30 -0.18 17.12 27.56
C GLU A 30 -0.85 17.34 26.19
N ALA A 31 -1.67 18.39 26.07
CA ALA A 31 -2.28 18.75 24.79
C ALA A 31 -1.20 18.98 23.72
N THR A 32 -0.11 19.65 24.10
CA THR A 32 1.04 19.88 23.22
C THR A 32 1.77 18.58 22.88
N ALA A 33 2.00 17.69 23.86
CA ALA A 33 2.63 16.39 23.63
C ALA A 33 1.79 15.50 22.69
N THR A 34 0.47 15.50 22.85
CA THR A 34 -0.47 14.76 22.00
C THR A 34 -0.45 15.27 20.56
N GLN A 35 -0.41 16.60 20.38
CA GLN A 35 -0.31 17.21 19.06
C GLN A 35 1.04 16.89 18.39
N GLN A 36 2.15 16.94 19.13
CA GLN A 36 3.48 16.58 18.63
C GLN A 36 3.57 15.10 18.23
N TRP A 37 3.04 14.21 19.07
CA TRP A 37 2.95 12.79 18.78
C TRP A 37 2.14 12.53 17.50
N GLY A 38 1.00 13.22 17.36
CA GLY A 38 0.19 13.13 16.15
C GLY A 38 0.92 13.60 14.90
N ALA A 39 1.58 14.76 14.96
CA ALA A 39 2.38 15.27 13.84
C ALA A 39 3.51 14.30 13.44
N GLN A 40 4.15 13.66 14.42
CA GLN A 40 5.19 12.68 14.16
C GLN A 40 4.63 11.44 13.43
N ILE A 41 3.48 10.92 13.88
CA ILE A 41 2.81 9.79 13.22
C ILE A 41 2.39 10.14 11.80
N GLU A 42 1.84 11.33 11.57
CA GLU A 42 1.48 11.77 10.22
C GLU A 42 2.68 11.76 9.28
N SER A 43 3.82 12.31 9.72
CA SER A 43 5.06 12.32 8.93
C SER A 43 5.53 10.90 8.58
N MET A 44 5.49 9.97 9.54
CA MET A 44 5.82 8.56 9.30
C MET A 44 4.83 7.90 8.34
N PHE A 45 3.53 8.20 8.48
CA PHE A 45 2.47 7.63 7.67
C PHE A 45 2.57 8.09 6.21
N VAL A 46 2.93 9.36 5.95
CA VAL A 46 3.19 9.86 4.58
C VAL A 46 4.28 9.05 3.90
N THR A 47 5.38 8.78 4.61
CA THR A 47 6.49 7.96 4.08
C THR A 47 6.03 6.53 3.77
N TYR A 48 5.26 5.92 4.67
CA TYR A 48 4.67 4.60 4.46
C TYR A 48 3.74 4.56 3.24
N VAL A 49 2.83 5.54 3.09
CA VAL A 49 1.90 5.61 1.97
C VAL A 49 2.65 5.80 0.66
N ALA A 50 3.67 6.66 0.62
CA ALA A 50 4.51 6.84 -0.56
C ALA A 50 5.21 5.54 -0.97
N ALA A 51 5.80 4.82 -0.01
CA ALA A 51 6.44 3.52 -0.26
C ALA A 51 5.42 2.48 -0.76
N ARG A 52 4.23 2.43 -0.15
CA ARG A 52 3.17 1.50 -0.56
C ARG A 52 2.62 1.82 -1.95
N ALA A 53 2.45 3.10 -2.29
CA ALA A 53 2.04 3.52 -3.63
C ALA A 53 3.10 3.14 -4.67
N ALA A 54 4.38 3.37 -4.39
CA ALA A 54 5.48 2.98 -5.27
C ALA A 54 5.54 1.46 -5.49
N LYS A 55 5.27 0.65 -4.45
CA LYS A 55 5.15 -0.80 -4.57
C LYS A 55 3.95 -1.19 -5.43
N SER A 56 2.78 -0.62 -5.18
CA SER A 56 1.57 -0.91 -5.95
C SER A 56 1.71 -0.59 -7.44
N LEU A 57 2.46 0.46 -7.80
CA LEU A 57 2.75 0.79 -9.18
C LEU A 57 3.61 -0.29 -9.85
N ARG A 58 4.67 -0.75 -9.19
CA ARG A 58 5.52 -1.85 -9.68
C ARG A 58 4.73 -3.15 -9.85
N ASP A 59 3.93 -3.52 -8.87
CA ASP A 59 3.10 -4.73 -8.92
C ASP A 59 2.10 -4.66 -10.10
N ALA A 60 1.55 -3.47 -10.40
CA ALA A 60 0.67 -3.26 -11.54
C ALA A 60 1.40 -3.34 -12.90
N GLU A 61 2.63 -2.82 -12.98
CA GLU A 61 3.45 -2.93 -14.18
C GLU A 61 3.87 -4.38 -14.46
N GLU A 62 4.31 -5.11 -13.44
CA GLU A 62 4.66 -6.53 -13.55
C GLU A 62 3.48 -7.36 -14.05
N THR A 63 2.28 -7.07 -13.54
CA THR A 63 1.04 -7.71 -14.00
C THR A 63 0.78 -7.44 -15.49
N ARG A 64 0.97 -6.21 -15.97
CA ARG A 64 0.84 -5.86 -17.39
C ARG A 64 1.88 -6.58 -18.25
N GLN A 65 3.13 -6.61 -17.82
CA GLN A 65 4.21 -7.30 -18.53
C GLN A 65 3.91 -8.80 -18.65
N MET A 66 3.50 -9.45 -17.54
CA MET A 66 3.07 -10.85 -17.56
C MET A 66 1.89 -11.08 -18.51
N GLN A 67 0.94 -10.15 -18.57
CA GLN A 67 -0.21 -10.26 -19.48
C GLN A 67 0.22 -10.17 -20.95
N LEU A 68 1.17 -9.30 -21.30
CA LEU A 68 1.72 -9.20 -22.66
C LEU A 68 2.48 -10.48 -23.05
N LEU A 69 3.31 -11.00 -22.14
CA LEU A 69 4.02 -12.27 -22.34
C LEU A 69 3.02 -13.40 -22.59
N ARG A 70 1.96 -13.52 -21.78
CA ARG A 70 0.89 -14.51 -21.97
C ARG A 70 0.18 -14.38 -23.31
N GLN A 71 -0.09 -13.16 -23.78
CA GLN A 71 -0.72 -12.94 -25.10
C GLN A 71 0.20 -13.34 -26.26
N SER A 72 1.50 -13.09 -26.13
CA SER A 72 2.49 -13.45 -27.15
C SER A 72 2.81 -14.96 -27.19
N ALA A 73 2.78 -15.61 -26.01
CA ALA A 73 2.99 -17.05 -25.85
C ALA A 73 1.71 -17.87 -26.04
N ALA A 74 0.53 -17.21 -26.04
CA ALA A 74 -0.71 -17.87 -26.38
C ALA A 74 -0.54 -18.46 -27.79
N PRO A 75 -0.81 -19.77 -27.98
CA PRO A 75 -0.81 -20.33 -29.32
C PRO A 75 -1.82 -19.51 -30.10
N ARG A 76 -1.34 -18.76 -31.11
CA ARG A 76 -2.20 -18.25 -32.19
C ARG A 76 -2.99 -19.47 -32.60
N SER A 77 -4.27 -19.53 -32.23
CA SER A 77 -5.10 -20.68 -32.56
C SER A 77 -4.97 -20.81 -34.06
N ARG A 78 -4.23 -21.85 -34.46
CA ARG A 78 -4.05 -22.19 -35.86
C ARG A 78 -5.47 -22.42 -36.33
N GLY A 79 -6.00 -21.48 -37.11
CA GLY A 79 -7.10 -21.76 -37.99
C GLY A 79 -6.68 -22.97 -38.82
N ARG A 80 -7.16 -24.14 -38.44
CA ARG A 80 -6.98 -25.35 -39.21
C ARG A 80 -8.09 -26.34 -38.91
N PHE A 81 -8.94 -26.45 -39.92
CA PHE A 81 -9.85 -27.55 -40.23
C PHE A 81 -11.21 -27.58 -39.51
N GLN A 82 -12.15 -26.81 -40.05
CA GLN A 82 -13.47 -27.35 -40.38
C GLN A 82 -13.72 -27.06 -41.86
N PHE A 83 -13.02 -27.79 -42.74
CA PHE A 83 -13.46 -27.94 -44.12
C PHE A 83 -14.56 -28.99 -44.12
N GLN A 84 -15.78 -28.49 -44.35
CA GLN A 84 -16.90 -29.10 -45.04
C GLN A 84 -16.61 -30.48 -45.65
N ARG A 85 -17.43 -31.48 -45.30
CA ARG A 85 -17.59 -32.67 -46.11
C ARG A 85 -19.07 -32.95 -46.33
N VAL A 86 -19.35 -33.19 -47.62
CA VAL A 86 -20.61 -33.33 -48.36
C VAL A 86 -21.53 -34.41 -47.81
#